data_AF-A0A1H6SDC0-F1
#
_entry.id   AF-A0A1H6SDC0-F1
#
_cell.length_a   1.000
_cell.length_b   1.000
_cell.length_c   1.000
_cell.angle_alpha   90.00
_cell.angle_beta   90.00
_cell.angle_gamma   90.00
#
_symmetry.space_group_name_H-M   'P 1'
#
loop_
_entity.id
_entity.type
_entity.pdbx_description
1 polymer ?
#
loop_
_entity_poly.entity_id
_entity_poly.type
_entity_poly.pdbx_seq_one_letter_code
_entity_poly.pdbx_strand_id
1 'polypeptide(L)'
;MTDATLKATPKTAADRDTLISAAQAAGLPATRTAKDFFIGEGEAQERVTPARLIALIHEAQREARERAEAFEAAEAIRAEIEVGEEETEAPGPVATADPPAPQAGKPAGRIIKYGPPCGGDVSGLAVAVSDEARNPLMHLQAKPRETYATKDAAAAAGRQLGKGAAWIAFLALADGETFWALATVQEGELRLDGQAVTLSLLQGEAAEAARARVEQGRLKTKTHWQVSSAA
;
A
#
# COMPACT_ATOMS: atom_id res chain seq x y z
N MET A 1 10.12 -30.71 3.65
CA MET A 1 8.79 -31.07 4.20
C MET A 1 7.79 -30.93 3.07
N THR A 2 6.97 -31.96 2.84
CA THR A 2 6.10 -32.09 1.66
C THR A 2 5.11 -30.93 1.55
N ASP A 3 5.14 -30.26 0.40
CA ASP A 3 4.22 -29.21 -0.03
C ASP A 3 2.83 -29.82 -0.25
N ALA A 4 2.12 -30.06 0.86
CA ALA A 4 0.80 -30.65 0.86
C ALA A 4 -0.18 -29.61 0.33
N THR A 5 -0.56 -29.74 -0.95
CA THR A 5 -1.53 -28.86 -1.60
C THR A 5 -2.83 -28.81 -0.79
N LEU A 6 -3.12 -27.65 -0.21
CA LEU A 6 -4.34 -27.43 0.58
C LEU A 6 -5.57 -27.60 -0.30
N LYS A 7 -6.43 -28.57 0.03
CA LYS A 7 -7.64 -28.86 -0.74
C LYS A 7 -8.76 -27.92 -0.35
N ALA A 8 -9.34 -27.25 -1.34
CA ALA A 8 -10.51 -26.37 -1.17
C ALA A 8 -11.77 -27.09 -0.65
N THR A 9 -11.84 -28.41 -0.80
CA THR A 9 -12.94 -29.24 -0.31
C THR A 9 -12.38 -30.45 0.46
N PRO A 10 -11.97 -30.27 1.72
CA PRO A 10 -11.38 -31.35 2.51
C PRO A 10 -12.47 -32.39 2.88
N LYS A 11 -12.35 -33.60 2.32
CA LYS A 11 -13.36 -34.66 2.48
C LYS A 11 -13.03 -35.60 3.65
N THR A 12 -11.75 -35.76 3.97
CA THR A 12 -11.28 -36.65 5.04
C THR A 12 -10.94 -35.88 6.30
N ALA A 13 -10.92 -36.55 7.47
CA ALA A 13 -10.46 -35.94 8.71
C ALA A 13 -9.00 -35.44 8.59
N ALA A 14 -8.13 -36.24 7.96
CA ALA A 14 -6.73 -35.90 7.72
C ALA A 14 -6.56 -34.63 6.85
N ASP A 15 -7.38 -34.44 5.80
CA ASP A 15 -7.34 -33.21 5.00
C ASP A 15 -7.73 -31.99 5.85
N ARG A 16 -8.73 -32.14 6.73
CA ARG A 16 -9.18 -31.06 7.62
C ARG A 16 -8.15 -30.73 8.69
N ASP A 17 -7.49 -31.74 9.26
CA ASP A 17 -6.38 -31.56 10.21
C ASP A 17 -5.19 -30.86 9.55
N THR A 18 -4.83 -31.27 8.33
CA THR A 18 -3.79 -30.60 7.54
C THR A 18 -4.08 -29.11 7.35
N LEU A 19 -5.34 -28.76 7.06
CA LEU A 19 -5.76 -27.38 6.89
C LEU A 19 -5.69 -26.56 8.20
N ILE A 20 -6.06 -27.16 9.33
CA ILE A 20 -5.92 -26.52 10.66
C ILE A 20 -4.45 -26.34 11.04
N SER A 21 -3.62 -27.36 10.84
CA SER A 21 -2.18 -27.25 11.10
C SER A 21 -1.52 -26.17 10.24
N ALA A 22 -1.92 -26.03 8.97
CA ALA A 22 -1.44 -24.96 8.10
C ALA A 22 -1.88 -23.56 8.58
N ALA A 23 -3.12 -23.43 9.08
CA ALA A 23 -3.60 -22.19 9.69
C ALA A 23 -2.83 -21.81 10.95
N GLN A 24 -2.60 -22.77 11.84
CA GLN A 24 -1.82 -22.55 13.06
C GLN A 24 -0.36 -22.20 12.75
N ALA A 25 0.26 -22.86 11.78
CA ALA A 25 1.61 -22.54 11.31
C ALA A 25 1.70 -21.13 10.70
N ALA A 26 0.60 -20.62 10.13
CA ALA A 26 0.48 -19.26 9.64
C ALA A 26 0.10 -18.24 10.73
N GLY A 27 0.01 -18.66 12.00
CA GLY A 27 -0.33 -17.78 13.13
C GLY A 27 -1.82 -17.49 13.29
N LEU A 28 -2.70 -18.23 12.61
CA LEU A 28 -4.15 -18.07 12.74
C LEU A 28 -4.69 -19.00 13.84
N PRO A 29 -5.45 -18.49 14.83
CA PRO A 29 -6.09 -19.32 15.85
C PRO A 29 -7.30 -20.03 15.25
N ALA A 30 -7.04 -21.12 14.53
CA ALA A 30 -8.05 -21.91 13.84
C ALA A 30 -8.35 -23.22 14.58
N THR A 31 -9.63 -23.56 14.66
CA THR A 31 -10.12 -24.83 15.19
C THR A 31 -11.15 -25.46 14.25
N ARG A 32 -11.45 -26.75 14.43
CA ARG A 32 -12.47 -27.45 13.63
C ARG A 32 -13.35 -28.35 14.49
N THR A 33 -14.54 -28.62 13.99
CA THR A 33 -15.38 -29.74 14.41
C THR A 33 -15.36 -30.84 13.34
N ALA A 34 -16.30 -31.79 13.41
CA ALA A 34 -16.45 -32.80 12.37
C ALA A 34 -16.89 -32.22 11.01
N LYS A 35 -17.60 -31.08 11.01
CA LYS A 35 -18.25 -30.50 9.82
C LYS A 35 -17.80 -29.07 9.52
N ASP A 36 -17.33 -28.34 10.52
CA ASP A 36 -17.12 -26.89 10.43
C ASP A 36 -15.72 -26.47 10.85
N PHE A 37 -15.32 -25.28 10.38
CA PHE A 37 -14.06 -24.63 10.71
C PHE A 37 -14.35 -23.29 11.40
N PHE A 38 -13.50 -22.90 12.32
CA PHE A 38 -13.64 -21.70 13.12
C PHE A 38 -12.31 -20.96 13.21
N ILE A 39 -12.37 -19.63 13.26
CA ILE A 39 -11.22 -18.76 13.52
C ILE A 39 -11.55 -17.87 14.73
N GLY A 40 -10.59 -17.72 15.63
CA GLY A 40 -10.73 -16.92 16.86
C GLY A 40 -10.57 -17.77 18.12
N GLU A 41 -10.56 -17.09 19.26
CA GLU A 41 -10.37 -17.71 20.57
C GLU A 41 -11.64 -17.58 21.43
N GLY A 42 -11.96 -18.64 22.18
CA GLY A 42 -13.08 -18.64 23.12
C GLY A 42 -14.43 -18.34 22.46
N GLU A 43 -15.17 -17.37 23.03
CA GLU A 43 -16.52 -17.01 22.59
C GLU A 43 -16.55 -16.13 21.32
N ALA A 44 -15.40 -15.61 20.88
CA ALA A 44 -15.27 -14.77 19.69
C ALA A 44 -15.00 -15.57 18.40
N GLN A 45 -15.35 -16.85 18.37
CA GLN A 45 -15.08 -17.73 17.23
C GLN A 45 -16.05 -17.46 16.06
N GLU A 46 -15.48 -17.16 14.90
CA GLU A 46 -16.21 -17.01 13.65
C GLU A 46 -16.16 -18.33 12.87
N ARG A 47 -17.33 -18.84 12.46
CA ARG A 47 -17.41 -20.00 11.57
C ARG A 47 -16.98 -19.60 10.15
N VAL A 48 -16.00 -20.30 9.60
CA VAL A 48 -15.47 -20.04 8.25
C VAL A 48 -15.61 -21.26 7.34
N THR A 49 -15.66 -21.00 6.04
CA THR A 49 -15.60 -22.07 5.03
C THR A 49 -14.15 -22.50 4.80
N PRO A 50 -13.89 -23.73 4.32
CA PRO A 50 -12.54 -24.18 4.00
C PRO A 50 -11.83 -23.26 3.01
N ALA A 51 -12.53 -22.79 1.98
CA ALA A 51 -11.98 -21.86 0.98
C ALA A 51 -11.60 -20.50 1.60
N ARG A 52 -12.41 -19.99 2.53
CA ARG A 52 -12.09 -18.76 3.26
C ARG A 52 -10.88 -18.93 4.16
N LEU A 53 -10.77 -20.07 4.84
CA LEU A 53 -9.62 -20.40 5.68
C LEU A 53 -8.33 -20.47 4.85
N ILE A 54 -8.34 -21.11 3.67
CA ILE A 54 -7.19 -21.15 2.76
C ILE A 54 -6.77 -19.74 2.31
N ALA A 55 -7.72 -18.88 1.97
CA ALA A 55 -7.42 -17.51 1.59
C ALA A 55 -6.71 -16.73 2.72
N LEU A 56 -7.17 -16.91 3.97
CA LEU A 56 -6.57 -16.29 5.15
C LEU A 56 -5.17 -16.84 5.44
N ILE A 57 -4.94 -18.15 5.24
CA ILE A 57 -3.61 -18.76 5.36
C ILE A 57 -2.64 -18.13 4.37
N HIS A 58 -3.03 -18.01 3.11
CA HIS A 58 -2.17 -17.42 2.08
C HIS A 58 -1.87 -15.94 2.35
N GLU A 59 -2.85 -15.20 2.88
CA GLU A 59 -2.68 -13.82 3.29
C GLU A 59 -1.68 -13.69 4.45
N ALA A 60 -1.86 -14.47 5.52
CA ALA A 60 -0.95 -14.47 6.66
C ALA A 60 0.48 -14.91 6.27
N GLN A 61 0.62 -15.91 5.40
CA GLN A 61 1.93 -16.34 4.88
C GLN A 61 2.58 -15.30 3.97
N ARG A 62 1.80 -14.48 3.26
CA ARG A 62 2.34 -13.38 2.47
C ARG A 62 2.85 -12.27 3.40
N GLU A 63 2.04 -11.89 4.38
CA GLU A 63 2.43 -10.87 5.37
C GLU A 63 3.67 -11.28 6.17
N ALA A 64 3.76 -12.56 6.58
CA ALA A 64 4.93 -13.08 7.27
C ALA A 64 6.21 -13.02 6.40
N ARG A 65 6.08 -13.30 5.09
CA ARG A 65 7.21 -13.18 4.15
C ARG A 65 7.62 -11.73 3.92
N GLU A 66 6.66 -10.84 3.69
CA GLU A 66 6.90 -9.41 3.54
C GLU A 66 7.58 -8.82 4.80
N ARG A 67 7.17 -9.27 5.99
CA ARG A 67 7.79 -8.87 7.25
C ARG A 67 9.21 -9.42 7.41
N ALA A 68 9.46 -10.66 6.98
CA ALA A 68 10.80 -11.24 6.99
C ALA A 68 11.74 -10.52 6.02
N GLU A 69 11.28 -10.22 4.80
CA GLU A 69 12.02 -9.45 3.80
C GLU A 69 12.31 -8.02 4.28
N ALA A 70 11.36 -7.38 4.98
CA ALA A 70 11.59 -6.07 5.60
C ALA A 70 12.62 -6.11 6.73
N PHE A 71 12.66 -7.19 7.50
CA PHE A 71 13.64 -7.36 8.57
C PHE A 71 15.04 -7.64 8.00
N GLU A 72 15.16 -8.48 6.97
CA GLU A 72 16.41 -8.73 6.26
C GLU A 72 16.95 -7.47 5.57
N ALA A 73 16.07 -6.67 4.96
CA ALA A 73 16.45 -5.37 4.39
C ALA A 73 16.93 -4.37 5.47
N ALA A 74 16.30 -4.36 6.64
CA ALA A 74 16.72 -3.52 7.76
C ALA A 74 18.08 -3.96 8.34
N GLU A 75 18.33 -5.28 8.40
CA GLU A 75 19.59 -5.85 8.85
C GLU A 75 20.74 -5.56 7.87
N ALA A 76 20.47 -5.64 6.56
CA ALA A 76 21.43 -5.25 5.52
C ALA A 76 21.84 -3.77 5.61
N ILE A 77 20.88 -2.86 5.85
CA ILE A 77 21.16 -1.43 6.06
C ILE A 77 22.01 -1.23 7.33
N ARG A 78 21.72 -1.96 8.41
CA ARG A 78 22.49 -1.85 9.65
C ARG A 78 23.92 -2.35 9.49
N ALA A 79 24.13 -3.44 8.76
CA ALA A 79 25.47 -3.95 8.44
C ALA A 79 26.26 -2.99 7.53
N GLU A 80 25.60 -2.25 6.63
CA GLU A 80 26.25 -1.26 5.77
C GLU A 80 26.69 0.00 6.55
N ILE A 81 25.97 0.37 7.61
CA ILE A 81 26.36 1.48 8.51
C ILE A 81 27.54 1.10 9.40
N GLU A 82 27.61 -0.14 9.89
CA GLU A 82 28.69 -0.61 10.78
C GLU A 82 30.05 -0.73 10.08
N VAL A 83 30.08 -0.84 8.74
CA VAL A 83 31.33 -0.87 7.95
C VAL A 83 31.84 0.54 7.61
N GLY A 84 31.06 1.60 7.86
CA GLY A 84 31.38 2.99 7.48
C GLY A 84 31.92 3.91 8.59
N GLU A 85 32.07 3.42 9.83
CA GLU A 85 32.42 4.25 11.01
C GLU A 85 33.88 4.07 11.49
N GLU A 86 34.86 4.12 10.58
CA GLU A 86 36.27 4.37 10.93
C GLU A 86 36.86 5.52 10.10
N GLU A 87 36.46 6.77 10.38
CA GLU A 87 37.35 7.94 10.35
C GLU A 87 36.58 9.20 10.76
N THR A 88 36.86 9.72 11.96
CA THR A 88 37.47 11.05 12.20
C THR A 88 37.17 11.54 13.62
N GLU A 89 38.21 11.72 14.42
CA GLU A 89 38.21 12.19 15.81
C GLU A 89 38.56 13.71 15.91
N ALA A 90 37.61 14.51 16.45
CA ALA A 90 37.67 15.70 17.37
C ALA A 90 38.65 16.91 17.15
N PRO A 91 38.63 18.05 17.93
CA PRO A 91 37.66 18.64 18.90
C PRO A 91 37.41 20.20 18.84
N GLY A 92 36.27 20.70 19.39
CA GLY A 92 35.99 22.02 20.08
C GLY A 92 36.25 23.39 19.39
N PRO A 93 35.77 24.57 19.89
CA PRO A 93 35.15 24.89 21.20
C PRO A 93 33.82 25.71 21.17
N VAL A 94 33.30 25.96 22.38
CA VAL A 94 32.05 26.65 22.78
C VAL A 94 32.04 28.16 22.49
N ALA A 95 30.93 28.72 21.97
CA ALA A 95 30.64 30.17 22.04
C ALA A 95 29.13 30.48 21.95
N THR A 96 28.63 31.08 23.04
CA THR A 96 27.54 32.07 23.20
C THR A 96 26.32 32.09 22.27
N ALA A 97 25.15 31.97 22.91
CA ALA A 97 23.82 32.17 22.32
C ALA A 97 23.58 33.63 21.93
N ASP A 98 23.33 33.86 20.64
CA ASP A 98 22.68 35.05 20.09
C ASP A 98 21.21 34.73 19.73
N PRO A 99 20.31 35.73 19.76
CA PRO A 99 18.87 35.53 19.63
C PRO A 99 18.50 34.92 18.27
N PRO A 100 17.45 34.07 18.21
CA PRO A 100 17.09 33.38 16.98
C PRO A 100 16.73 34.40 15.89
N ALA A 101 17.51 34.39 14.81
CA ALA A 101 17.17 35.06 13.57
C ALA A 101 15.76 34.62 13.13
N PRO A 102 14.93 35.53 12.58
CA PRO A 102 13.61 35.18 12.09
C PRO A 102 13.76 34.07 11.06
N GLN A 103 13.27 32.87 11.38
CA GLN A 103 13.23 31.76 10.44
C GLN A 103 12.47 32.25 9.21
N ALA A 104 13.18 32.34 8.08
CA ALA A 104 12.56 32.50 6.78
C ALA A 104 11.51 31.39 6.67
N GLY A 105 10.24 31.78 6.67
CA GLY A 105 9.14 30.85 6.54
C GLY A 105 9.42 29.97 5.33
N LYS A 106 9.43 28.64 5.54
CA LYS A 106 9.48 27.69 4.43
C LYS A 106 8.50 28.19 3.37
N PRO A 107 8.90 28.31 2.09
CA PRO A 107 7.96 28.68 1.05
C PRO A 107 6.75 27.78 1.23
N ALA A 108 5.55 28.37 1.23
CA ALA A 108 4.29 27.65 1.38
C ALA A 108 4.13 26.73 0.17
N GLY A 109 4.86 25.62 0.16
CA GLY A 109 4.78 24.59 -0.84
C GLY A 109 3.36 24.12 -0.83
N ARG A 110 2.72 24.15 -2.00
CA ARG A 110 1.38 23.59 -2.20
C ARG A 110 1.38 22.20 -1.56
N ILE A 111 0.64 22.07 -0.47
CA ILE A 111 0.53 20.80 0.24
C ILE A 111 -0.16 19.83 -0.73
N ILE A 112 0.59 18.84 -1.22
CA ILE A 112 0.01 17.76 -1.99
C ILE A 112 -0.83 16.94 -1.00
N LYS A 113 -2.14 17.10 -1.08
CA LYS A 113 -3.09 16.25 -0.36
C LYS A 113 -3.18 14.92 -1.10
N TYR A 114 -2.29 14.01 -0.74
CA TYR A 114 -2.38 12.61 -1.08
C TYR A 114 -2.37 11.85 0.24
N GLY A 115 -3.27 10.89 0.41
CA GLY A 115 -3.11 9.88 1.44
C GLY A 115 -2.74 8.53 0.83
N PRO A 116 -2.01 7.70 1.58
CA PRO A 116 -1.68 6.35 1.17
C PRO A 116 -2.73 5.34 1.67
N PRO A 117 -2.89 4.15 1.00
CA PRO A 117 -1.85 3.51 0.22
C PRO A 117 -2.29 2.98 -1.16
N CYS A 118 -1.54 3.41 -2.16
CA CYS A 118 -1.11 2.58 -3.28
C CYS A 118 0.32 3.03 -3.62
N GLY A 119 1.23 2.08 -3.86
CA GLY A 119 2.67 2.21 -3.60
C GLY A 119 3.34 3.42 -4.28
N GLY A 120 4.46 3.88 -3.74
CA GLY A 120 5.11 5.09 -4.23
C GLY A 120 6.34 5.43 -3.40
N ASP A 121 7.28 6.17 -4.00
CA ASP A 121 8.33 6.86 -3.26
C ASP A 121 8.00 8.35 -3.28
N VAL A 122 7.77 8.92 -2.10
CA VAL A 122 7.54 10.36 -1.90
C VAL A 122 8.41 10.89 -0.78
N SER A 123 9.47 10.16 -0.43
CA SER A 123 10.33 10.41 0.74
C SER A 123 11.02 11.78 0.72
N GLY A 124 11.06 12.46 -0.43
CA GLY A 124 11.56 13.83 -0.60
C GLY A 124 10.52 14.96 -0.59
N LEU A 125 9.24 14.71 -0.29
CA LEU A 125 8.16 15.70 -0.44
C LEU A 125 7.41 15.99 0.86
N ALA A 126 6.95 17.24 1.02
CA ALA A 126 6.00 17.61 2.06
C ALA A 126 4.58 17.14 1.66
N VAL A 127 4.17 15.98 2.16
CA VAL A 127 2.86 15.38 1.89
C VAL A 127 1.95 15.52 3.11
N ALA A 128 0.70 15.92 2.91
CA ALA A 128 -0.33 15.80 3.95
C ALA A 128 -1.23 14.61 3.64
N VAL A 129 -1.22 13.65 4.56
CA VAL A 129 -2.03 12.43 4.49
C VAL A 129 -3.41 12.71 5.06
N SER A 130 -4.47 12.38 4.32
CA SER A 130 -5.83 12.30 4.85
C SER A 130 -6.27 10.84 4.95
N ASP A 131 -7.08 10.52 5.96
CA ASP A 131 -7.58 9.15 6.19
C ASP A 131 -8.37 8.61 5.00
N GLU A 132 -9.07 9.50 4.29
CA GLU A 132 -9.87 9.19 3.11
C GLU A 132 -9.02 8.71 1.93
N ALA A 133 -7.72 8.99 1.92
CA ALA A 133 -6.84 8.52 0.87
C ALA A 133 -6.16 7.18 1.22
N ARG A 134 -6.69 6.48 2.24
CA ARG A 134 -6.45 5.06 2.43
C ARG A 134 -7.12 4.20 1.36
N ASN A 135 -6.35 3.83 0.34
CA ASN A 135 -6.68 2.85 -0.72
C ASN A 135 -7.80 3.33 -1.68
N PRO A 136 -7.61 4.49 -2.35
CA PRO A 136 -8.65 5.13 -3.16
C PRO A 136 -8.93 4.38 -4.48
N LEU A 137 -10.02 4.79 -5.13
CA LEU A 137 -10.24 4.60 -6.57
C LEU A 137 -10.21 5.98 -7.25
N MET A 138 -9.27 6.15 -8.18
CA MET A 138 -9.10 7.39 -8.95
C MET A 138 -9.93 7.33 -10.24
N HIS A 139 -10.83 8.29 -10.44
CA HIS A 139 -11.58 8.47 -11.68
C HIS A 139 -10.82 9.42 -12.58
N LEU A 140 -10.47 8.97 -13.78
CA LEU A 140 -9.83 9.81 -14.80
C LEU A 140 -10.81 10.18 -15.90
N GLN A 141 -10.62 11.37 -16.45
CA GLN A 141 -11.39 11.84 -17.61
C GLN A 141 -10.97 11.16 -18.91
N ALA A 142 -9.72 10.68 -18.98
CA ALA A 142 -9.16 9.97 -20.13
C ALA A 142 -8.17 8.89 -19.66
N LYS A 143 -8.03 7.84 -20.46
CA LYS A 143 -7.05 6.79 -20.22
C LYS A 143 -5.63 7.31 -20.52
N PRO A 144 -4.67 7.18 -19.59
CA PRO A 144 -3.29 7.57 -19.83
C PRO A 144 -2.62 6.63 -20.84
N ARG A 145 -1.52 7.09 -21.45
CA ARG A 145 -0.73 6.35 -22.44
C ARG A 145 -0.15 5.09 -21.83
N GLU A 146 0.37 5.21 -20.61
CA GLU A 146 0.91 4.08 -19.86
C GLU A 146 -0.06 3.60 -18.79
N THR A 147 -0.40 2.32 -18.87
CA THR A 147 -1.22 1.63 -17.87
C THR A 147 -0.63 0.27 -17.55
N TYR A 148 -0.94 -0.21 -16.36
CA TYR A 148 -0.35 -1.41 -15.80
C TYR A 148 -1.45 -2.35 -15.31
N ALA A 149 -1.26 -3.65 -15.51
CA ALA A 149 -2.23 -4.66 -15.07
C ALA A 149 -2.25 -4.83 -13.55
N THR A 150 -1.11 -4.60 -12.89
CA THR A 150 -0.94 -4.83 -11.45
C THR A 150 -0.25 -3.64 -10.78
N LYS A 151 -0.45 -3.55 -9.46
CA LYS A 151 0.26 -2.59 -8.60
C LYS A 151 1.77 -2.72 -8.73
N ASP A 152 2.26 -3.96 -8.71
CA ASP A 152 3.70 -4.23 -8.69
C ASP A 152 4.37 -3.86 -10.00
N ALA A 153 3.67 -4.00 -11.14
CA ALA A 153 4.15 -3.55 -12.43
C ALA A 153 4.25 -2.00 -12.48
N ALA A 154 3.22 -1.29 -12.02
CA ALA A 154 3.27 0.17 -11.92
C ALA A 154 4.37 0.65 -10.96
N ALA A 155 4.54 -0.03 -9.82
CA ALA A 155 5.58 0.27 -8.86
C ALA A 155 7.00 -0.04 -9.41
N ALA A 156 7.15 -1.12 -10.18
CA ALA A 156 8.39 -1.44 -10.85
C ALA A 156 8.78 -0.37 -11.87
N ALA A 157 7.82 0.11 -12.68
CA ALA A 157 8.04 1.23 -13.59
C ALA A 157 8.44 2.51 -12.84
N GLY A 158 7.78 2.82 -11.72
CA GLY A 158 8.16 3.94 -10.86
C GLY A 158 9.60 3.85 -10.36
N ARG A 159 10.03 2.66 -9.91
CA ARG A 159 11.42 2.43 -9.47
C ARG A 159 12.46 2.59 -10.60
N GLN A 160 12.07 2.35 -11.85
CA GLN A 160 12.96 2.53 -13.01
C GLN A 160 13.25 4.01 -13.33
N LEU A 161 12.49 4.96 -12.77
CA LEU A 161 12.73 6.39 -12.95
C LEU A 161 14.04 6.88 -12.29
N GLY A 162 14.64 6.06 -11.42
CA GLY A 162 15.92 6.35 -10.77
C GLY A 162 15.80 6.78 -9.31
N LYS A 163 16.94 6.78 -8.61
CA LYS A 163 17.01 7.17 -7.19
C LYS A 163 16.67 8.66 -7.05
N GLY A 164 15.76 8.98 -6.13
CA GLY A 164 15.31 10.34 -5.84
C GLY A 164 14.12 10.83 -6.69
N ALA A 165 13.65 10.04 -7.65
CA ALA A 165 12.41 10.33 -8.37
C ALA A 165 11.21 10.04 -7.46
N ALA A 166 10.35 11.03 -7.26
CA ALA A 166 9.11 10.85 -6.53
C ALA A 166 7.99 10.39 -7.47
N TRP A 167 7.25 9.36 -7.08
CA TRP A 167 6.19 8.77 -7.90
C TRP A 167 5.15 8.07 -7.05
N ILE A 168 3.96 7.91 -7.62
CA ILE A 168 2.79 7.28 -7.00
C ILE A 168 2.13 6.37 -8.02
N ALA A 169 2.00 5.09 -7.67
CA ALA A 169 1.14 4.16 -8.38
C ALA A 169 -0.25 4.16 -7.74
N PHE A 170 -1.32 4.13 -8.53
CA PHE A 170 -2.69 4.08 -8.01
C PHE A 170 -3.63 3.27 -8.90
N LEU A 171 -4.71 2.77 -8.28
CA LEU A 171 -5.79 2.12 -9.00
C LEU A 171 -6.72 3.19 -9.59
N ALA A 172 -6.95 3.08 -10.88
CA ALA A 172 -7.66 4.01 -11.72
C ALA A 172 -8.90 3.37 -12.37
N LEU A 173 -9.87 4.21 -12.73
CA LEU A 173 -11.01 3.90 -13.58
C LEU A 173 -11.11 4.96 -14.67
N ALA A 174 -11.15 4.54 -15.94
CA ALA A 174 -11.52 5.37 -17.08
C ALA A 174 -12.29 4.50 -18.09
N ASP A 175 -13.33 5.07 -18.73
CA ASP A 175 -14.15 4.36 -19.73
C ASP A 175 -14.71 3.00 -19.25
N GLY A 176 -14.98 2.87 -17.94
CA GLY A 176 -15.46 1.62 -17.32
C GLY A 176 -14.37 0.57 -17.06
N GLU A 177 -13.14 0.81 -17.48
CA GLU A 177 -12.01 -0.10 -17.28
C GLU A 177 -11.17 0.30 -16.07
N THR A 178 -10.81 -0.69 -15.25
CA THR A 178 -9.88 -0.48 -14.13
C THR A 178 -8.46 -0.88 -14.51
N PHE A 179 -7.50 -0.04 -14.18
CA PHE A 179 -6.07 -0.28 -14.42
C PHE A 179 -5.22 0.37 -13.34
N TRP A 180 -3.95 0.00 -13.26
CA TRP A 180 -2.97 0.71 -12.46
C TRP A 180 -2.31 1.80 -13.31
N ALA A 181 -2.18 2.99 -12.76
CA ALA A 181 -1.50 4.12 -13.38
C ALA A 181 -0.32 4.55 -12.51
N LEU A 182 0.65 5.20 -13.13
CA LEU A 182 1.82 5.78 -12.49
C LEU A 182 1.79 7.30 -12.72
N ALA A 183 1.80 8.07 -11.64
CA ALA A 183 2.05 9.50 -11.72
C ALA A 183 3.40 9.83 -11.09
N THR A 184 4.13 10.77 -11.69
CA THR A 184 5.39 11.29 -11.17
C THR A 184 5.13 12.58 -10.42
N VAL A 185 5.94 12.88 -9.42
CA VAL A 185 5.92 14.21 -8.79
C VAL A 185 7.13 14.99 -9.26
N GLN A 186 6.88 16.15 -9.85
CA GLN A 186 7.91 17.06 -10.34
C GLN A 186 7.60 18.46 -9.82
N GLU A 187 8.59 19.12 -9.21
CA GLU A 187 8.44 20.49 -8.66
C GLU A 187 7.28 20.64 -7.65
N GLY A 188 6.92 19.55 -6.96
CA GLY A 188 5.80 19.53 -6.03
C GLY A 188 4.42 19.42 -6.70
N GLU A 189 4.37 19.11 -8.00
CA GLU A 189 3.14 18.87 -8.74
C GLU A 189 3.04 17.41 -9.18
N LEU A 190 1.85 16.83 -9.02
CA LEU A 190 1.56 15.50 -9.52
C LEU A 190 1.37 15.58 -11.04
N ARG A 191 2.07 14.71 -11.77
CA ARG A 191 2.00 14.63 -13.23
C ARG A 191 1.64 13.25 -13.69
N LEU A 192 0.68 13.17 -14.62
CA LEU A 192 0.29 11.97 -15.33
C LEU A 192 0.54 12.19 -16.81
N ASP A 193 1.26 11.28 -17.48
CA ASP A 193 1.73 11.44 -18.86
C ASP A 193 2.44 12.80 -19.11
N GLY A 194 3.16 13.30 -18.10
CA GLY A 194 3.86 14.59 -18.15
C GLY A 194 2.96 15.82 -17.97
N GLN A 195 1.63 15.65 -17.85
CA GLN A 195 0.68 16.75 -17.61
C GLN A 195 0.41 16.91 -16.11
N ALA A 196 0.41 18.15 -15.63
CA ALA A 196 0.04 18.46 -14.26
C ALA A 196 -1.43 18.12 -14.01
N VAL A 197 -1.70 17.47 -12.88
CA VAL A 197 -3.05 17.04 -12.48
C VAL A 197 -3.37 17.47 -11.05
N THR A 198 -4.66 17.61 -10.79
CA THR A 198 -5.23 17.88 -9.47
C THR A 198 -6.12 16.72 -9.04
N LEU A 199 -6.15 16.47 -7.73
CA LEU A 199 -6.95 15.42 -7.11
C LEU A 199 -8.03 16.04 -6.23
N SER A 200 -9.28 15.63 -6.44
CA SER A 200 -10.43 16.11 -5.68
C SER A 200 -11.22 14.94 -5.09
N LEU A 201 -11.38 14.93 -3.78
CA LEU A 201 -12.22 13.95 -3.08
C LEU A 201 -13.69 14.14 -3.51
N LEU A 202 -14.33 13.07 -3.98
CA LEU A 202 -15.76 13.08 -4.28
C LEU A 202 -16.56 12.88 -2.99
N GLN A 203 -17.61 13.67 -2.82
CA GLN A 203 -18.52 13.62 -1.67
C GLN A 203 -19.99 13.73 -2.13
N GLY A 204 -20.92 13.37 -1.24
CA GLY A 204 -22.37 13.46 -1.49
C GLY A 204 -22.80 12.74 -2.77
N GLU A 205 -23.67 13.40 -3.55
CA GLU A 205 -24.24 12.89 -4.80
C GLU A 205 -23.16 12.50 -5.83
N ALA A 206 -22.07 13.28 -5.92
CA ALA A 206 -20.99 12.97 -6.86
C ALA A 206 -20.28 11.65 -6.51
N ALA A 207 -20.10 11.35 -5.22
CA ALA A 207 -19.55 10.08 -4.77
C ALA A 207 -20.51 8.91 -5.02
N GLU A 208 -21.82 9.11 -4.84
CA GLU A 208 -22.83 8.10 -5.12
C GLU A 208 -22.93 7.80 -6.62
N ALA A 209 -22.94 8.83 -7.46
CA ALA A 209 -22.89 8.67 -8.91
C ALA A 209 -21.63 7.93 -9.37
N ALA A 210 -20.48 8.24 -8.77
CA ALA A 210 -19.23 7.52 -9.04
C ALA A 210 -19.30 6.05 -8.62
N ARG A 211 -19.86 5.74 -7.44
CA ARG A 211 -20.09 4.36 -6.97
C ARG A 211 -21.05 3.58 -7.88
N ALA A 212 -22.07 4.26 -8.42
CA ALA A 212 -23.06 3.64 -9.30
C ALA A 212 -22.45 3.15 -10.62
N ARG A 213 -21.41 3.82 -11.13
CA ARG A 213 -20.69 3.45 -12.36
C ARG A 213 -19.77 2.24 -12.21
N VAL A 214 -19.54 1.77 -10.98
CA VAL A 214 -18.60 0.69 -10.70
C VAL A 214 -19.35 -0.62 -10.52
N GLU A 215 -18.99 -1.67 -11.26
CA GLU A 215 -19.68 -2.96 -11.16
C GLU A 215 -19.24 -3.78 -9.94
N GLN A 216 -17.94 -3.75 -9.62
CA GLN A 216 -17.37 -4.54 -8.53
C GLN A 216 -17.72 -3.93 -7.17
N GLY A 217 -18.50 -4.63 -6.35
CA GLY A 217 -18.95 -4.15 -5.03
C GLY A 217 -17.82 -3.69 -4.10
N ARG A 218 -16.68 -4.41 -4.09
CA ARG A 218 -15.49 -4.04 -3.30
C ARG A 218 -14.86 -2.70 -3.70
N LEU A 219 -15.11 -2.23 -4.92
CA LEU A 219 -14.57 -0.96 -5.40
C LEU A 219 -15.48 0.21 -5.01
N LYS A 220 -16.77 -0.04 -4.73
CA LYS A 220 -17.72 0.96 -4.23
C LYS A 220 -17.47 1.38 -2.78
N THR A 221 -16.81 0.53 -2.01
CA THR A 221 -16.44 0.80 -0.60
C THR A 221 -15.17 1.63 -0.47
N LYS A 222 -14.43 1.80 -1.57
CA LYS A 222 -13.25 2.67 -1.61
C LYS A 222 -13.69 4.13 -1.60
N THR A 223 -12.82 4.98 -1.10
CA THR A 223 -12.95 6.42 -1.33
C THR A 223 -12.76 6.73 -2.80
N HIS A 224 -13.63 7.58 -3.35
CA HIS A 224 -13.59 7.97 -4.76
C HIS A 224 -13.00 9.36 -4.91
N TRP A 225 -12.06 9.49 -5.83
CA TRP A 225 -11.38 10.73 -6.14
C TRP A 225 -11.47 11.02 -7.63
N GLN A 226 -11.58 12.29 -8.00
CA GLN A 226 -11.49 12.73 -9.39
C GLN A 226 -10.09 13.26 -9.67
N VAL A 227 -9.51 12.82 -10.79
CA VAL A 227 -8.29 13.37 -11.36
C VAL A 227 -8.68 14.29 -12.52
N SER A 228 -8.21 15.53 -12.49
CA SER A 228 -8.45 16.52 -13.54
C SER A 228 -7.13 17.20 -13.92
N SER A 229 -6.97 17.61 -15.17
CA SER A 229 -5.83 18.44 -15.57
C SER A 229 -5.78 19.71 -14.71
N ALA A 230 -4.59 20.09 -14.25
CA ALA A 230 -4.38 21.39 -13.65
C ALA A 230 -4.63 22.47 -14.72
N ALA A 231 -5.41 23.49 -14.36
CA ALA A 231 -5.70 24.64 -15.21
C ALA A 231 -4.51 25.60 -15.29
#